data_AF-A0A3A0DA75-F1
#
_entry.id   AF-A0A3A0DA75-F1
#
_cell.length_a   1.000
_cell.length_b   1.000
_cell.length_c   1.000
_cell.angle_alpha   90.00
_cell.angle_beta   90.00
_cell.angle_gamma   90.00
#
_symmetry.space_group_name_H-M   'P 1'
#
loop_
_entity.id
_entity.type
_entity.pdbx_description
1 polymer ?
#
loop_
_entity_poly.entity_id
_entity_poly.type
_entity_poly.pdbx_seq_one_letter_code
_entity_poly.pdbx_strand_id
1 'polypeptide(L)'
;MNTLPAQSSPVLEFVPEMQPLTNAFVMTPPDLDAAVLQSFTALWQAQARAVCKKITTDSLVQISRWAGDLMKAVQLPEKWWEKISLRPMGASADGQTILFGQFKEDGLPLPSHSPLVFRRLILAVCYHQPSQSLDKVIVSIGGWVEE
;
A
#
# COMPACT_ATOMS: atom_id res chain seq x y z
N MET A 1 -0.38 -20.51 -27.79
CA MET A 1 -0.64 -20.33 -26.36
C MET A 1 0.37 -19.33 -25.83
N ASN A 2 -0.03 -18.08 -25.60
CA ASN A 2 0.86 -17.10 -24.97
C ASN A 2 0.90 -17.41 -23.48
N THR A 3 1.95 -18.08 -23.04
CA THR A 3 2.32 -18.15 -21.63
C THR A 3 2.63 -16.73 -21.17
N LEU A 4 1.73 -16.14 -20.38
CA LEU A 4 2.06 -14.97 -19.58
C LEU A 4 3.36 -15.28 -18.81
N PRO A 5 4.35 -14.38 -18.77
CA PRO A 5 5.55 -14.61 -17.99
C PRO A 5 5.16 -14.91 -16.54
N ALA A 6 5.90 -15.81 -15.90
CA ALA A 6 5.69 -16.15 -14.49
C ALA A 6 5.79 -14.86 -13.66
N GLN A 7 4.65 -14.30 -13.29
CA GLN A 7 4.60 -13.07 -12.52
C GLN A 7 5.12 -13.38 -11.11
N SER A 8 6.26 -12.77 -10.78
CA SER A 8 6.82 -12.83 -9.44
C SER A 8 5.90 -12.06 -8.49
N SER A 9 5.67 -12.60 -7.30
CA SER A 9 4.94 -11.86 -6.26
C SER A 9 5.73 -10.57 -5.94
N PRO A 10 5.07 -9.40 -5.79
CA PRO A 10 5.74 -8.16 -5.44
C PRO A 10 6.49 -8.31 -4.11
N VAL A 11 7.59 -7.58 -3.98
CA VAL A 11 8.33 -7.46 -2.72
C VAL A 11 7.47 -6.66 -1.73
N LEU A 12 7.38 -7.13 -0.47
CA LEU A 12 6.79 -6.35 0.61
C LEU A 12 7.88 -5.51 1.29
N GLU A 13 7.68 -4.21 1.34
CA GLU A 13 8.52 -3.28 2.08
C GLU A 13 7.72 -2.69 3.25
N PHE A 14 8.27 -2.80 4.46
CA PHE A 14 7.63 -2.31 5.68
C PHE A 14 8.34 -1.03 6.13
N VAL A 15 7.65 0.10 6.00
CA VAL A 15 8.18 1.43 6.31
C VAL A 15 7.69 1.87 7.69
N PRO A 16 8.59 2.27 8.62
CA PRO A 16 8.20 2.72 9.94
C PRO A 16 7.14 3.81 9.92
N GLU A 17 6.23 3.77 10.89
CA GLU A 17 5.15 4.73 11.09
C GLU A 17 5.65 6.19 10.98
N MET A 18 4.93 7.00 10.19
CA MET A 18 5.21 8.42 9.90
C MET A 18 6.49 8.72 9.12
N GLN A 19 7.22 7.72 8.63
CA GLN A 19 8.27 7.95 7.64
C GLN A 19 7.67 8.18 6.25
N PRO A 20 8.36 8.92 5.37
CA PRO A 20 7.98 9.00 3.96
C PRO A 20 7.88 7.59 3.35
N LEU A 21 6.78 7.30 2.65
CA LEU A 21 6.58 5.99 1.99
C LEU A 21 7.69 5.72 0.96
N THR A 22 8.13 6.77 0.27
CA THR A 22 9.19 6.70 -0.72
C THR A 22 9.71 8.11 -1.04
N ASN A 23 10.99 8.22 -1.37
CA ASN A 23 11.61 9.43 -1.92
C ASN A 23 11.89 9.29 -3.43
N ALA A 24 11.55 8.14 -4.03
CA ALA A 24 11.89 7.80 -5.42
C ALA A 24 10.87 8.31 -6.45
N PHE A 25 9.75 8.88 -5.99
CA PHE A 25 8.62 9.27 -6.83
C PHE A 25 8.37 10.76 -6.71
N VAL A 26 8.00 11.37 -7.84
CA VAL A 26 7.40 12.71 -7.84
C VAL A 26 5.93 12.53 -7.46
N MET A 27 5.55 13.05 -6.29
CA MET A 27 4.21 12.89 -5.70
C MET A 27 3.19 13.84 -6.32
N THR A 28 3.03 13.73 -7.64
CA THR A 28 1.98 14.39 -8.41
C THR A 28 1.25 13.32 -9.19
N PRO A 29 -0.07 13.13 -8.97
CA PRO A 29 -0.84 12.14 -9.70
C PRO A 29 -0.64 12.31 -11.21
N PRO A 30 -0.07 11.33 -11.91
CA PRO A 30 0.06 11.39 -13.37
C PRO A 30 -1.32 11.30 -14.02
N ASP A 31 -1.49 11.96 -15.17
CA ASP A 31 -2.62 11.71 -16.04
C ASP A 31 -2.40 10.35 -16.73
N LEU A 32 -3.24 9.38 -16.39
CA LEU A 32 -3.11 8.00 -16.86
C LEU A 32 -4.24 7.70 -17.83
N ASP A 33 -3.91 7.00 -18.91
CA ASP A 33 -4.94 6.44 -19.76
C ASP A 33 -5.78 5.38 -19.00
N ALA A 34 -7.02 5.19 -19.47
CA ALA A 34 -7.93 4.24 -18.86
C ALA A 34 -7.43 2.78 -18.93
N ALA A 35 -6.60 2.45 -19.92
CA ALA A 35 -6.08 1.09 -20.12
C ALA A 35 -5.03 0.73 -19.06
N VAL A 36 -4.17 1.67 -18.67
CA VAL A 36 -3.18 1.54 -17.60
C VAL A 36 -3.90 1.35 -16.27
N LEU A 37 -4.91 2.18 -15.97
CA LEU A 37 -5.68 2.03 -14.74
C LEU A 37 -6.40 0.68 -14.67
N GLN A 38 -7.00 0.24 -15.78
CA GLN A 38 -7.65 -1.06 -15.86
C GLN A 38 -6.66 -2.22 -15.68
N SER A 39 -5.48 -2.12 -16.31
CA SER A 39 -4.42 -3.13 -16.21
C SER A 39 -3.91 -3.26 -14.78
N PHE A 40 -3.61 -2.14 -14.13
CA PHE A 40 -3.25 -2.11 -12.71
C PHE A 40 -4.37 -2.71 -11.85
N THR A 41 -5.62 -2.30 -12.04
CA THR A 41 -6.76 -2.76 -11.23
C THR A 41 -6.92 -4.28 -11.31
N ALA A 42 -6.90 -4.84 -12.53
CA ALA A 42 -7.02 -6.28 -12.74
C ALA A 42 -5.85 -7.04 -12.07
N LEU A 43 -4.63 -6.52 -12.22
CA LEU A 43 -3.43 -7.13 -11.64
C LEU A 43 -3.45 -7.09 -10.11
N TRP A 44 -3.83 -5.94 -9.53
CA TRP A 44 -3.98 -5.79 -8.10
C TRP A 44 -5.06 -6.74 -7.56
N GLN A 45 -6.24 -6.81 -8.17
CA GLN A 45 -7.30 -7.73 -7.74
C GLN A 45 -6.87 -9.20 -7.74
N ALA A 46 -6.07 -9.61 -8.74
CA ALA A 46 -5.54 -10.97 -8.81
C ALA A 46 -4.53 -11.29 -7.70
N GLN A 47 -3.76 -10.30 -7.24
CA GLN A 47 -2.65 -10.53 -6.31
C GLN A 47 -2.91 -10.05 -4.87
N ALA A 48 -3.84 -9.13 -4.66
CA ALA A 48 -4.08 -8.43 -3.39
C ALA A 48 -4.27 -9.40 -2.23
N ARG A 49 -5.06 -10.46 -2.44
CA ARG A 49 -5.28 -11.49 -1.41
C ARG A 49 -3.97 -12.17 -0.99
N ALA A 50 -3.15 -12.58 -1.95
CA ALA A 50 -1.91 -13.31 -1.66
C ALA A 50 -0.86 -12.39 -1.00
N VAL A 51 -0.78 -11.14 -1.46
CA VAL A 51 0.10 -10.10 -0.91
C VAL A 51 -0.33 -9.72 0.51
N CYS A 52 -1.59 -9.36 0.71
CA CYS A 52 -2.10 -8.88 1.99
C CYS A 52 -2.14 -9.96 3.08
N LYS A 53 -2.22 -11.24 2.71
CA LYS A 53 -2.06 -12.35 3.67
C LYS A 53 -0.68 -12.42 4.32
N LYS A 54 0.34 -11.85 3.69
CA LYS A 54 1.71 -11.77 4.24
C LYS A 54 1.88 -10.58 5.20
N ILE A 55 0.90 -9.67 5.26
CA ILE A 55 0.88 -8.56 6.21
C ILE A 55 0.28 -9.09 7.52
N THR A 56 1.14 -9.32 8.50
CA THR A 56 0.78 -9.91 9.79
C THR A 56 0.77 -8.88 10.91
N THR A 57 0.10 -9.17 12.01
CA THR A 57 0.16 -8.35 13.23
C THR A 57 1.60 -8.09 13.67
N ASP A 58 2.48 -9.09 13.61
CA ASP A 58 3.90 -8.93 13.97
C ASP A 58 4.61 -7.92 13.08
N SER A 59 4.39 -7.96 11.76
CA SER A 59 4.97 -6.98 10.83
C SER A 59 4.46 -5.57 11.11
N LEU A 60 3.19 -5.42 11.51
CA LEU A 60 2.61 -4.12 11.88
C LEU A 60 3.13 -3.61 13.22
N VAL A 61 3.39 -4.50 14.18
CA VAL A 61 4.05 -4.15 15.45
C VAL A 61 5.46 -3.61 15.18
N GLN A 62 6.22 -4.22 14.27
CA GLN A 62 7.58 -3.79 13.93
C GLN A 62 7.66 -2.37 13.35
N ILE A 63 6.67 -1.98 12.53
CA ILE A 63 6.63 -0.62 11.98
C ILE A 63 5.90 0.38 12.87
N SER A 64 5.22 -0.07 13.93
CA SER A 64 4.53 0.83 14.84
C SER A 64 5.50 1.50 15.80
N ARG A 65 5.55 2.84 15.77
CA ARG A 65 6.40 3.62 16.66
C ARG A 65 5.75 3.96 17.99
N TRP A 66 4.44 4.19 18.00
CA TRP A 66 3.78 4.85 19.13
C TRP A 66 2.77 4.01 19.88
N ALA A 67 2.40 2.84 19.36
CA ALA A 67 1.36 2.00 19.95
C ALA A 67 1.65 0.51 19.74
N GLY A 68 2.91 0.12 19.82
CA GLY A 68 3.35 -1.27 19.62
C GLY A 68 2.61 -2.28 20.52
N ASP A 69 2.39 -1.96 21.79
CA ASP A 69 1.66 -2.86 22.70
C ASP A 69 0.18 -3.01 22.35
N LEU A 70 -0.50 -1.91 21.97
CA LEU A 70 -1.88 -1.97 21.48
C LEU A 70 -1.98 -2.73 20.15
N MET A 71 -0.95 -2.60 19.29
CA MET A 71 -0.89 -3.29 18.02
C MET A 71 -0.79 -4.82 18.17
N LYS A 72 -0.21 -5.34 19.25
CA LYS A 72 -0.15 -6.79 19.50
C LYS A 72 -1.53 -7.45 19.59
N ALA A 73 -2.55 -6.69 20.01
CA ALA A 73 -3.92 -7.17 20.11
C ALA A 73 -4.72 -7.00 18.81
N VAL A 74 -4.15 -6.40 17.76
CA VAL A 74 -4.85 -6.15 16.50
C VAL A 74 -5.07 -7.44 15.74
N GLN A 75 -6.33 -7.65 15.36
CA GLN A 75 -6.71 -8.63 14.36
C GLN A 75 -7.20 -7.89 13.13
N LEU A 76 -6.51 -8.06 12.01
CA LEU A 76 -6.98 -7.52 10.75
C LEU A 76 -8.27 -8.25 10.35
N PRO A 77 -9.37 -7.53 10.01
CA PRO A 77 -10.61 -8.16 9.60
C PRO A 77 -10.38 -9.12 8.42
N GLU A 78 -11.16 -10.20 8.33
CA GLU A 78 -11.10 -11.05 7.16
C GLU A 78 -11.37 -10.22 5.89
N LYS A 79 -10.60 -10.45 4.83
CA LYS A 79 -10.76 -9.77 3.54
C LYS A 79 -10.66 -8.25 3.60
N TRP A 80 -9.98 -7.68 4.60
CA TRP A 80 -9.76 -6.23 4.70
C TRP A 80 -9.19 -5.61 3.42
N TRP A 81 -8.42 -6.37 2.63
CA TRP A 81 -7.85 -5.93 1.37
C TRP A 81 -8.88 -5.58 0.28
N GLU A 82 -10.11 -6.09 0.37
CA GLU A 82 -11.19 -5.79 -0.59
C GLU A 82 -11.68 -4.34 -0.46
N LYS A 83 -11.42 -3.69 0.67
CA LYS A 83 -11.81 -2.30 0.94
C LYS A 83 -10.72 -1.28 0.55
N ILE A 84 -9.58 -1.75 0.06
CA ILE A 84 -8.45 -0.89 -0.30
C ILE A 84 -8.70 -0.28 -1.67
N SER A 85 -8.94 1.02 -1.70
CA SER A 85 -8.94 1.81 -2.93
C SER A 85 -7.56 2.42 -3.15
N LEU A 86 -6.88 2.00 -4.21
CA LEU A 86 -5.58 2.53 -4.61
C LEU A 86 -5.75 3.48 -5.80
N ARG A 87 -5.18 4.67 -5.68
CA ARG A 87 -5.26 5.72 -6.70
C ARG A 87 -3.85 6.14 -7.11
N PRO A 88 -3.63 6.61 -8.35
CA PRO A 88 -2.31 7.09 -8.75
C PRO A 88 -1.91 8.30 -7.89
N MET A 89 -0.73 8.24 -7.30
CA MET A 89 -0.19 9.28 -6.42
C MET A 89 1.06 9.95 -6.99
N GLY A 90 1.79 9.24 -7.84
CA GLY A 90 3.06 9.72 -8.39
C GLY A 90 3.64 8.79 -9.43
N ALA A 91 4.73 9.23 -10.04
CA ALA A 91 5.51 8.45 -11.00
C ALA A 91 7.01 8.55 -10.69
N SER A 92 7.77 7.53 -11.09
CA SER A 92 9.24 7.56 -11.10
C SER A 92 9.74 8.64 -12.06
N ALA A 93 11.00 9.07 -11.88
CA ALA A 93 11.59 10.14 -12.69
C ALA A 93 11.63 9.82 -14.21
N ASP A 94 11.71 8.54 -14.57
CA ASP A 94 11.66 8.04 -15.94
C ASP A 94 10.23 7.80 -16.48
N GLY A 95 9.21 8.00 -15.63
CA GLY A 95 7.80 7.78 -15.95
C GLY A 95 7.38 6.31 -16.08
N GLN A 96 8.28 5.33 -15.93
CA GLN A 96 7.98 3.92 -16.20
C GLN A 96 7.26 3.23 -15.06
N THR A 97 7.41 3.73 -13.84
CA THR A 97 6.78 3.17 -12.64
C THR A 97 5.78 4.15 -12.06
N ILE A 98 4.55 3.69 -11.88
CA ILE A 98 3.49 4.46 -11.23
C ILE A 98 3.35 4.00 -9.79
N LEU A 99 3.26 4.95 -8.87
CA LEU A 99 2.90 4.69 -7.49
C LEU A 99 1.38 4.81 -7.33
N PHE A 100 0.73 3.70 -7.05
CA PHE A 100 -0.68 3.66 -6.66
C PHE A 100 -0.77 3.53 -5.14
N GLY A 101 -1.43 4.43 -4.44
CA GLY A 101 -1.52 4.37 -2.98
C GLY A 101 -2.85 4.81 -2.42
N GLN A 102 -2.97 4.69 -1.10
CA GLN A 102 -4.12 5.19 -0.35
C GLN A 102 -3.85 6.60 0.18
N PHE A 103 -4.88 7.44 0.17
CA PHE A 103 -4.93 8.58 1.08
C PHE A 103 -5.07 8.06 2.51
N LYS A 104 -4.55 8.82 3.50
CA LYS A 104 -4.41 8.29 4.86
C LYS A 104 -5.77 7.96 5.47
N GLU A 105 -6.79 8.72 5.12
CA GLU A 105 -8.17 8.65 5.60
C GLU A 105 -8.88 7.39 5.10
N ASP A 106 -8.52 6.90 3.91
CA ASP A 106 -9.08 5.71 3.26
C ASP A 106 -8.47 4.39 3.83
N GLY A 107 -7.45 4.49 4.68
CA GLY A 107 -6.78 3.33 5.26
C GLY A 107 -7.64 2.57 6.28
N LEU A 108 -7.24 1.33 6.56
CA LEU A 108 -7.90 0.53 7.60
C LEU A 108 -7.58 1.13 8.98
N PRO A 109 -8.57 1.45 9.84
CA PRO A 109 -8.31 1.96 11.18
C PRO A 109 -7.48 0.99 12.02
N LEU A 110 -6.52 1.55 12.75
CA LEU A 110 -5.66 0.86 13.72
C LEU A 110 -5.85 1.49 15.11
N PRO A 111 -5.63 0.75 16.21
CA PRO A 111 -5.80 1.27 17.55
C PRO A 111 -4.81 2.40 17.81
N SER A 112 -5.18 3.35 18.67
CA SER A 112 -4.33 4.48 19.03
C SER A 112 -4.12 4.55 20.53
N HIS A 113 -2.96 5.09 20.93
CA HIS A 113 -2.66 5.37 22.33
C HIS A 113 -3.38 6.64 22.84
N SER A 114 -3.97 7.42 21.94
CA SER A 114 -4.68 8.66 22.25
C SER A 114 -6.00 8.73 21.48
N PRO A 115 -7.10 9.23 22.10
CA PRO A 115 -8.38 9.41 21.41
C PRO A 115 -8.35 10.49 20.33
N LEU A 116 -7.32 11.34 20.31
CA LEU A 116 -7.16 12.43 19.34
C LEU A 116 -6.28 12.04 18.14
N VAL A 117 -5.55 10.92 18.24
CA VAL A 117 -4.63 10.48 17.19
C VAL A 117 -5.29 9.37 16.39
N PHE A 118 -5.55 9.63 15.12
CA PHE A 118 -6.03 8.62 14.19
C PHE A 118 -4.85 7.86 13.62
N ARG A 119 -4.98 6.53 13.52
CA ARG A 119 -3.96 5.64 12.95
C ARG A 119 -4.60 4.75 11.91
N ARG A 120 -3.95 4.62 10.76
CA ARG A 120 -4.47 3.87 9.61
C ARG A 120 -3.38 3.06 8.96
N LEU A 121 -3.70 1.83 8.57
CA LEU A 121 -2.85 1.01 7.71
C LEU A 121 -2.89 1.60 6.29
N ILE A 122 -1.70 1.88 5.74
CA ILE A 122 -1.52 2.49 4.42
C ILE A 122 -0.75 1.52 3.54
N LEU A 123 -1.29 1.29 2.33
CA LEU A 123 -0.57 0.62 1.26
C LEU A 123 -0.23 1.59 0.13
N ALA A 124 0.93 1.37 -0.48
CA ALA A 124 1.27 1.88 -1.80
C ALA A 124 1.90 0.78 -2.64
N VAL A 125 1.68 0.80 -3.94
CA VAL A 125 2.05 -0.26 -4.89
C VAL A 125 2.78 0.38 -6.06
N CYS A 126 3.98 -0.13 -6.34
CA CYS A 126 4.77 0.25 -7.50
C CYS A 126 4.37 -0.63 -8.68
N TYR A 127 3.72 -0.02 -9.68
CA TYR A 127 3.34 -0.65 -10.93
C TYR A 127 4.29 -0.25 -12.05
N HIS A 128 5.03 -1.20 -12.59
CA HIS A 128 5.93 -0.97 -13.72
C HIS A 128 5.16 -1.17 -15.03
N GLN A 129 4.96 -0.09 -15.76
CA GLN A 129 4.12 -0.07 -16.96
C GLN A 129 4.69 -0.95 -18.09
N PRO A 130 5.99 -0.89 -18.44
CA PRO A 130 6.52 -1.65 -19.57
C PRO A 130 6.35 -3.18 -19.44
N SER A 131 6.52 -3.71 -18.23
CA SER A 131 6.35 -5.15 -17.94
C SER A 131 4.95 -5.51 -17.44
N GLN A 132 4.11 -4.51 -17.17
CA GLN A 132 2.81 -4.67 -16.51
C GLN A 132 2.90 -5.53 -15.24
N SER A 133 3.86 -5.23 -14.37
CA SER A 133 4.12 -5.96 -13.12
C SER A 133 3.90 -5.09 -11.88
N LEU A 134 3.58 -5.76 -10.77
CA LEU A 134 3.68 -5.18 -9.43
C LEU A 134 5.07 -5.52 -8.92
N ASP A 135 5.93 -4.52 -8.81
CA ASP A 135 7.32 -4.76 -8.39
C ASP A 135 7.42 -4.80 -6.87
N LYS A 136 6.66 -3.90 -6.21
CA LYS A 136 6.77 -3.66 -4.79
C LYS A 136 5.46 -3.17 -4.20
N VAL A 137 5.16 -3.61 -2.98
CA VAL A 137 4.08 -3.08 -2.14
C VAL A 137 4.69 -2.57 -0.84
N ILE A 138 4.52 -1.29 -0.60
CA ILE A 138 4.98 -0.57 0.57
C ILE A 138 3.83 -0.57 1.59
N VAL A 139 4.13 -0.99 2.81
CA VAL A 139 3.20 -1.06 3.95
C VAL A 139 3.68 -0.10 5.02
N SER A 140 2.81 0.79 5.48
CA SER A 140 3.13 1.69 6.58
C SER A 140 1.90 2.00 7.45
N ILE A 141 2.11 2.77 8.51
CA ILE A 141 1.05 3.32 9.35
C ILE A 141 1.07 4.84 9.23
N GLY A 142 -0.05 5.39 8.76
CA GLY A 142 -0.31 6.83 8.74
C GLY A 142 -0.94 7.27 10.05
N GLY A 143 -0.44 8.37 10.62
CA GLY A 143 -1.00 9.02 11.79
C GLY A 143 -1.32 10.50 11.54
N TRP A 144 -2.39 11.01 12.14
CA TRP A 144 -2.70 12.43 12.21
C TRP A 144 -3.58 12.75 13.42
N VAL A 145 -3.73 14.04 13.73
CA VAL A 145 -4.65 14.58 14.74
C VAL A 145 -5.74 15.35 13.99
N GLU A 146 -7.00 15.26 14.41
CA GLU A 146 -8.03 16.18 13.89
C GLU A 146 -7.70 17.61 14.36
N GLU A 147 -7.55 18.52 13.40
CA GLU A 147 -7.36 19.96 13.66
C GLU A 147 -8.64 20.63 14.18
#